data_AF-F8UV48-F1
#
_entry.id   AF-F8UV48-F1
#
_cell.length_a   1.000
_cell.length_b   1.000
_cell.length_c   1.000
_cell.angle_alpha   90.00
_cell.angle_beta   90.00
_cell.angle_gamma   90.00
#
_symmetry.space_group_name_H-M   'P 1'
#
loop_
_entity.id
_entity.type
_entity.pdbx_description
1 polymer ?
#
loop_
_entity_poly.entity_id
_entity_poly.type
_entity_poly.pdbx_seq_one_letter_code
_entity_poly.pdbx_strand_id
1 'polypeptide(L)'
;NLEFFLTQAGKIHLTGINVLGNNLFPPVQYPVPVGTPLISPYIKWDHSQEWDVPKAEDFPSGSKGSASASVYNIDVSPESPDHYLVGHCIDGRVLYPATGYLVLAWRTLARSLGMVMEQMPVVLEDVTIHQATILP
;
A
#
# COMPACT_ATOMS: atom_id res chain seq x y z
N ASN A 1 41.07 -3.65 34.42
CA ASN A 1 39.75 -3.58 35.10
C ASN A 1 38.78 -2.56 34.52
N LEU A 2 39.23 -1.38 34.04
CA LEU A 2 38.32 -0.38 33.45
C LEU A 2 37.57 -0.88 32.20
N GLU A 3 38.28 -1.42 31.21
CA GLU A 3 37.65 -1.95 29.99
C GLU A 3 36.65 -3.07 30.28
N PHE A 4 36.98 -3.94 31.24
CA PHE A 4 36.08 -4.99 31.69
C PHE A 4 34.78 -4.39 32.23
N PHE A 5 34.85 -3.37 33.08
CA PHE A 5 33.67 -2.69 33.61
C PHE A 5 32.81 -2.05 32.50
N LEU A 6 33.41 -1.28 31.59
CA LEU A 6 32.69 -0.65 30.47
C LEU A 6 32.04 -1.69 29.55
N THR A 7 32.72 -2.82 29.33
CA THR A 7 32.18 -3.96 28.57
C THR A 7 30.96 -4.58 29.26
N GLN A 8 31.01 -4.80 30.58
CA GLN A 8 29.85 -5.30 31.32
C GLN A 8 28.69 -4.30 31.34
N ALA A 9 28.97 -3.00 31.45
CA ALA A 9 27.95 -1.95 31.36
C ALA A 9 27.26 -1.95 29.98
N GLY A 10 28.02 -2.12 28.89
CA GLY A 10 27.48 -2.30 27.55
C GLY A 10 26.59 -3.54 27.42
N LYS A 11 26.97 -4.66 28.04
CA LYS A 11 26.13 -5.87 28.07
C LYS A 11 24.81 -5.66 28.82
N ILE A 12 24.82 -4.93 29.93
CA ILE A 12 23.59 -4.55 30.66
C ILE A 12 22.68 -3.69 29.79
N HIS A 13 23.22 -2.77 28.98
CA HIS A 13 22.42 -2.00 28.04
C HIS A 13 21.73 -2.89 26.99
N LEU A 14 22.43 -3.90 26.46
CA LEU A 14 21.87 -4.86 25.51
C LEU A 14 20.72 -5.71 26.07
N THR A 15 20.58 -5.82 27.41
CA THR A 15 19.43 -6.49 28.02
C THR A 15 18.19 -5.59 28.13
N GLY A 16 18.23 -4.37 27.59
CA GLY A 16 17.14 -3.39 27.64
C GLY A 16 17.15 -2.49 28.89
N ILE A 17 18.16 -2.61 29.76
CA ILE A 17 18.30 -1.73 30.92
C ILE A 17 18.94 -0.40 30.47
N ASN A 18 18.38 0.72 30.92
CA ASN A 18 18.93 2.03 30.60
C ASN A 18 20.23 2.27 31.41
N VAL A 19 21.36 2.39 30.70
CA VAL A 19 22.67 2.67 31.29
C VAL A 19 23.11 4.05 30.83
N LEU A 20 23.17 5.01 31.76
CA LEU A 20 23.58 6.38 31.50
C LEU A 20 25.12 6.51 31.53
N GLY A 21 25.79 5.96 30.51
CA GLY A 21 27.25 5.90 30.43
C GLY A 21 27.96 7.27 30.56
N ASN A 22 27.30 8.35 30.15
CA ASN A 22 27.85 9.71 30.24
C ASN A 22 28.11 10.16 31.70
N ASN A 23 27.42 9.60 32.69
CA ASN A 23 27.60 9.97 34.11
C ASN A 23 28.91 9.41 34.72
N LEU A 24 29.63 8.56 34.00
CA LEU A 24 30.92 8.02 34.42
C LEU A 24 32.08 9.00 34.16
N PHE A 25 31.84 10.05 33.37
CA PHE A 25 32.84 11.03 32.95
C PHE A 25 32.40 12.45 33.34
N PRO A 26 33.33 13.42 33.35
CA PRO A 26 32.97 14.82 33.54
C PRO A 26 31.91 15.29 32.53
N PRO A 27 31.00 16.21 32.91
CA PRO A 27 29.98 16.73 32.02
C PRO A 27 30.57 17.36 30.75
N VAL A 28 29.94 17.08 29.61
CA VAL A 28 30.26 17.73 28.32
C VAL A 28 29.70 19.14 28.31
N GLN A 29 30.46 20.10 27.79
CA GLN A 29 29.99 21.47 27.59
C GLN A 29 29.20 21.58 26.29
N TYR A 30 28.03 22.22 26.37
CA TYR A 30 27.17 22.51 25.24
C TYR A 30 27.15 24.03 24.95
N PRO A 31 26.92 24.46 23.70
CA PRO A 31 26.63 23.65 22.50
C PRO A 31 27.86 22.88 21.99
N VAL A 32 27.61 21.85 21.17
CA VAL A 32 28.70 21.07 20.56
C VAL A 32 29.46 21.91 19.52
N PRO A 33 30.75 21.64 19.27
CA PRO A 33 31.55 22.36 18.27
C PRO A 33 31.01 22.24 16.84
N VAL A 34 31.32 23.24 16.02
CA VAL A 34 31.12 23.18 14.56
C VAL A 34 31.95 22.03 13.98
N GLY A 35 31.37 21.24 13.08
CA GLY A 35 31.99 20.05 12.53
C GLY A 35 31.76 18.77 13.33
N THR A 36 31.02 18.83 14.45
CA THR A 36 30.52 17.62 15.13
C THR A 36 29.71 16.78 14.14
N PRO A 37 29.99 15.46 14.00
CA PRO A 37 29.30 14.61 13.04
C PRO A 37 27.77 14.63 13.18
N LEU A 38 27.07 14.59 12.04
CA LEU A 38 25.61 14.45 12.01
C LEU A 38 25.19 13.09 12.56
N ILE A 39 24.08 13.05 13.29
CA ILE A 39 23.50 11.79 13.79
C ILE A 39 22.55 11.18 12.76
N SER A 40 21.78 12.01 12.04
CA SER A 40 20.69 11.55 11.16
C SER A 40 21.08 10.49 10.12
N PRO A 41 22.28 10.51 9.49
CA PRO A 41 22.61 9.51 8.46
C PRO A 41 22.85 8.10 9.01
N TYR A 42 23.01 7.95 10.33
CA TYR A 42 23.32 6.66 10.97
C TYR A 42 22.10 5.99 11.60
N ILE A 43 20.96 6.67 11.67
CA ILE A 43 19.69 6.08 12.11
C ILE A 43 19.04 5.42 10.90
N LYS A 44 19.03 4.09 10.90
CA LYS A 44 18.39 3.27 9.85
C LYS A 44 17.11 2.66 10.40
N TRP A 45 16.08 2.65 9.57
CA TRP A 45 14.81 1.99 9.83
C TRP A 45 14.67 0.77 8.92
N ASP A 46 13.77 -0.14 9.27
CA ASP A 46 13.35 -1.20 8.37
C ASP A 46 12.34 -0.63 7.36
N HIS A 47 12.80 -0.39 6.13
CA HIS A 47 11.97 0.09 5.02
C HIS A 47 11.52 -1.07 4.10
N SER A 48 11.42 -2.30 4.61
CA SER A 48 10.97 -3.45 3.81
C SER A 48 9.52 -3.35 3.34
N GLN A 49 8.67 -2.62 4.05
CA GLN A 49 7.30 -2.35 3.67
C GLN A 49 7.19 -1.07 2.85
N GLU A 50 6.62 -1.20 1.65
CA GLU A 50 6.27 -0.07 0.79
C GLU A 50 4.82 0.36 1.00
N TRP A 51 4.54 1.61 0.61
CA TRP A 51 3.22 2.23 0.75
C TRP A 51 2.83 2.86 -0.58
N ASP A 52 1.53 3.01 -0.82
CA ASP A 52 1.02 3.61 -2.05
C ASP A 52 1.50 5.05 -2.20
N VAL A 53 2.23 5.30 -3.29
CA VAL A 53 2.65 6.64 -3.70
C VAL A 53 1.83 7.05 -4.92
N PRO A 54 1.11 8.19 -4.88
CA PRO A 54 0.36 8.68 -6.02
C PRO A 54 1.23 8.75 -7.28
N LYS A 55 0.81 8.07 -8.33
CA LYS A 55 1.45 8.03 -9.64
C LYS A 55 1.00 9.23 -10.46
N ALA A 56 1.78 9.58 -11.48
CA ALA A 56 1.43 10.67 -12.39
C ALA A 56 0.06 10.48 -13.07
N GLU A 57 -0.33 9.22 -13.31
CA GLU A 57 -1.63 8.83 -13.90
C GLU A 57 -2.83 8.99 -12.96
N ASP A 58 -2.60 9.06 -11.64
CA ASP A 58 -3.66 9.31 -10.66
C ASP A 58 -4.14 10.76 -10.70
N PHE A 59 -3.36 11.65 -11.34
CA PHE A 59 -3.72 13.05 -11.51
C PHE A 59 -4.51 13.26 -12.81
N PRO A 60 -5.49 14.17 -12.81
CA PRO A 60 -6.30 14.44 -14.00
C PRO A 60 -5.43 14.87 -15.19
N SER A 61 -5.49 14.11 -16.28
CA SER A 61 -4.92 14.49 -17.57
C SER A 61 -6.06 14.67 -18.58
N GLY A 62 -6.25 15.89 -19.10
CA GLY A 62 -7.32 16.23 -20.05
C GLY A 62 -8.50 17.02 -19.46
N SER A 63 -9.53 17.29 -20.29
CA SER A 63 -10.76 17.94 -19.83
C SER A 63 -11.54 17.02 -18.89
N LYS A 64 -12.21 17.61 -17.89
CA LYS A 64 -13.01 16.94 -16.83
C LYS A 64 -13.42 15.52 -17.22
N GLY A 65 -12.81 14.54 -16.54
CA GLY A 65 -12.90 13.11 -16.82
C GLY A 65 -14.21 12.71 -17.49
N SER A 66 -14.11 12.21 -18.71
CA SER A 66 -15.27 11.81 -19.50
C SER A 66 -16.13 10.87 -18.66
N ALA A 67 -17.31 11.33 -18.23
CA ALA A 67 -18.22 10.56 -17.39
C ALA A 67 -18.59 9.20 -18.00
N SER A 68 -18.31 9.00 -19.30
CA SER A 68 -18.50 7.79 -20.08
C SER A 68 -17.40 6.73 -19.97
N ALA A 69 -16.26 6.99 -19.31
CA ALA A 69 -15.17 6.04 -19.16
C ALA A 69 -14.88 5.73 -17.69
N SER A 70 -14.56 4.47 -17.36
CA SER A 70 -14.20 4.05 -16.01
C SER A 70 -13.17 2.92 -16.05
N VAL A 71 -12.15 3.04 -15.21
CA VAL A 71 -11.14 2.00 -14.98
C VAL A 71 -11.46 1.33 -13.65
N TYR A 72 -11.40 0.00 -13.62
CA TYR A 72 -11.60 -0.83 -12.43
C TYR A 72 -10.36 -1.68 -12.22
N ASN A 73 -9.65 -1.43 -11.11
CA ASN A 73 -8.55 -2.27 -10.68
C ASN A 73 -9.12 -3.37 -9.80
N ILE A 74 -8.90 -4.63 -10.19
CA ILE A 74 -9.37 -5.81 -9.47
C ILE A 74 -8.19 -6.42 -8.74
N ASP A 75 -8.22 -6.42 -7.41
CA ASP A 75 -7.22 -7.06 -6.57
C ASP A 75 -7.81 -8.34 -5.96
N VAL A 76 -7.12 -9.46 -6.12
CA VAL A 76 -7.56 -10.78 -5.60
C VAL A 76 -6.73 -11.24 -4.39
N SER A 77 -5.90 -10.35 -3.82
CA SER A 77 -5.20 -10.61 -2.55
C SER A 77 -6.19 -11.01 -1.45
N PRO A 78 -5.79 -11.87 -0.48
CA PRO A 78 -6.67 -12.31 0.61
C PRO A 78 -7.32 -11.18 1.42
N GLU A 79 -6.67 -10.02 1.49
CA GLU A 79 -7.12 -8.83 2.21
C GLU A 79 -8.07 -7.96 1.39
N SER A 80 -8.17 -8.18 0.08
CA SER A 80 -8.99 -7.39 -0.83
C SER A 80 -10.49 -7.70 -0.69
N PRO A 81 -11.37 -6.69 -0.79
CA PRO A 81 -12.82 -6.93 -0.89
C PRO A 81 -13.22 -7.73 -2.14
N ASP A 82 -12.38 -7.75 -3.18
CA ASP A 82 -12.61 -8.49 -4.42
C ASP A 82 -12.08 -9.95 -4.36
N HIS A 83 -11.53 -10.38 -3.23
CA HIS A 83 -11.00 -11.74 -3.04
C HIS A 83 -12.03 -12.84 -3.34
N TYR A 84 -13.33 -12.58 -3.18
CA TYR A 84 -14.39 -13.55 -3.51
C TYR A 84 -14.34 -14.04 -4.97
N LEU A 85 -13.71 -13.29 -5.87
CA LEU A 85 -13.52 -13.67 -7.27
C LEU A 85 -12.65 -14.91 -7.45
N VAL A 86 -11.77 -15.24 -6.49
CA VAL A 86 -10.99 -16.50 -6.51
C VAL A 86 -11.87 -17.75 -6.48
N GLY A 87 -13.12 -17.62 -6.02
CA GLY A 87 -14.12 -18.69 -6.06
C GLY A 87 -14.59 -19.05 -7.47
N HIS A 88 -14.42 -18.16 -8.46
CA HIS A 88 -14.75 -18.43 -9.86
C HIS A 88 -13.57 -19.10 -10.59
N CYS A 89 -13.30 -20.35 -10.20
CA CYS A 89 -12.22 -21.15 -10.74
C CYS A 89 -12.75 -22.16 -11.77
N ILE A 90 -12.22 -22.11 -12.99
CA ILE A 90 -12.57 -23.00 -14.10
C ILE A 90 -11.27 -23.61 -14.64
N ASP A 91 -11.20 -24.94 -14.68
CA ASP A 91 -10.00 -25.69 -15.10
C ASP A 91 -8.72 -25.26 -14.34
N GLY A 92 -8.86 -24.98 -13.04
CA GLY A 92 -7.74 -24.56 -12.19
C GLY A 92 -7.26 -23.12 -12.38
N ARG A 93 -7.96 -22.32 -13.20
CA ARG A 93 -7.68 -20.90 -13.42
C ARG A 93 -8.78 -20.06 -12.82
N VAL A 94 -8.41 -19.02 -12.08
CA VAL A 94 -9.36 -18.00 -11.63
C VAL A 94 -9.67 -17.10 -12.82
N LEU A 95 -10.88 -17.22 -13.35
CA LEU A 95 -11.34 -16.38 -14.45
C LEU A 95 -12.19 -15.25 -13.89
N TYR A 96 -12.02 -14.03 -14.39
CA TYR A 96 -12.98 -12.98 -14.12
C TYR A 96 -14.35 -13.40 -14.69
N PRO A 97 -15.44 -13.38 -13.91
CA PRO A 97 -16.73 -13.88 -14.36
C PRO A 97 -17.25 -13.11 -15.57
N ALA A 98 -17.84 -13.84 -16.53
CA ALA A 98 -18.56 -13.24 -17.66
C ALA A 98 -19.63 -12.23 -17.21
N THR A 99 -20.33 -12.57 -16.12
CA THR A 99 -21.31 -11.70 -15.45
C THR A 99 -20.69 -10.46 -14.82
N GLY A 100 -19.41 -10.52 -14.42
CA GLY A 100 -18.66 -9.39 -13.90
C GLY A 100 -18.55 -8.27 -14.93
N TYR A 101 -18.31 -8.58 -16.21
CA TYR A 101 -18.26 -7.56 -17.26
C TYR A 101 -19.58 -6.79 -17.39
N LEU A 102 -20.71 -7.49 -17.26
CA LEU A 102 -22.04 -6.87 -17.29
C LEU A 102 -22.22 -5.91 -16.12
N VAL A 103 -21.78 -6.31 -14.92
CA VAL A 103 -21.81 -5.48 -13.71
C VAL A 103 -20.92 -4.24 -13.88
N LEU A 104 -19.72 -4.37 -14.45
CA LEU A 104 -18.83 -3.23 -14.71
C LEU A 104 -19.43 -2.26 -15.74
N ALA A 105 -20.04 -2.78 -16.81
CA ALA A 105 -20.74 -1.97 -17.80
C ALA A 105 -21.92 -1.21 -17.16
N TRP A 106 -22.74 -1.90 -16.37
CA TRP A 106 -23.86 -1.30 -15.63
C TRP A 106 -23.39 -0.22 -14.65
N ARG A 107 -22.37 -0.48 -13.83
CA ARG A 107 -21.78 0.52 -12.91
C ARG A 107 -21.27 1.75 -13.64
N THR A 108 -20.67 1.56 -14.82
CA THR A 108 -20.15 2.66 -15.64
C THR A 108 -21.27 3.52 -16.19
N LEU A 109 -22.37 2.90 -16.66
CA LEU A 109 -23.56 3.64 -17.09
C LEU A 109 -24.22 4.40 -15.92
N ALA A 110 -24.31 3.78 -14.74
CA ALA A 110 -24.89 4.42 -13.56
C ALA A 110 -24.09 5.68 -13.18
N ARG A 111 -22.76 5.54 -13.16
CA ARG A 111 -21.83 6.65 -12.90
C ARG A 111 -21.96 7.76 -13.95
N SER A 112 -22.05 7.42 -15.24
CA SER A 112 -22.14 8.42 -16.31
C SER A 112 -23.42 9.24 -16.24
N LEU A 113 -24.51 8.64 -15.75
CA LEU A 113 -25.80 9.28 -15.52
C LEU A 113 -25.96 9.90 -14.12
N GLY A 114 -24.98 9.73 -13.23
CA GLY A 114 -25.06 10.18 -11.84
C GLY A 114 -26.14 9.47 -11.02
N MET A 115 -26.50 8.24 -11.41
CA MET A 115 -27.52 7.43 -10.76
C MET A 115 -26.91 6.35 -9.87
N VAL A 116 -27.66 5.94 -8.85
CA VAL A 116 -27.34 4.78 -8.03
C VAL A 116 -27.76 3.52 -8.79
N MET A 117 -26.88 2.50 -8.82
CA MET A 117 -27.06 1.30 -9.63
C MET A 117 -28.37 0.57 -9.30
N GLU A 118 -28.72 0.46 -8.02
CA GLU A 118 -29.94 -0.16 -7.50
C GLU A 118 -31.24 0.52 -7.98
N GLN A 119 -31.16 1.77 -8.44
CA GLN A 119 -32.29 2.55 -8.95
C GLN A 119 -32.34 2.59 -10.48
N MET A 120 -31.39 1.92 -11.15
CA MET A 120 -31.22 1.99 -12.60
C MET A 120 -31.41 0.61 -13.22
N PRO A 121 -32.64 0.23 -13.61
CA PRO A 121 -32.82 -0.97 -14.41
C PRO A 121 -32.08 -0.81 -15.75
N VAL A 122 -31.44 -1.89 -16.20
CA VAL A 122 -30.71 -1.91 -17.47
C VAL A 122 -31.22 -3.01 -18.38
N VAL A 123 -31.12 -2.75 -19.68
CA VAL A 123 -31.28 -3.75 -20.73
C VAL A 123 -29.92 -3.88 -21.41
N LEU A 124 -29.47 -5.12 -21.55
CA LEU A 124 -28.23 -5.48 -22.24
C LEU A 124 -28.64 -6.34 -23.44
N GLU A 125 -28.39 -5.84 -24.65
CA GLU A 125 -28.75 -6.52 -25.89
C GLU A 125 -27.49 -6.85 -26.68
N ASP A 126 -27.52 -7.97 -27.40
CA ASP A 126 -26.44 -8.42 -28.30
C ASP A 126 -25.04 -8.46 -27.66
N VAL A 127 -24.96 -8.78 -26.36
CA VAL A 127 -23.70 -8.84 -25.64
C VAL A 127 -22.85 -10.00 -26.16
N THR A 128 -21.63 -9.68 -26.58
CA THR A 128 -20.62 -10.67 -26.95
C THR A 128 -19.40 -10.51 -26.05
N ILE A 129 -19.01 -11.59 -25.38
CA ILE A 129 -17.74 -11.66 -24.62
C ILE A 129 -16.74 -12.39 -25.49
N HIS A 130 -15.69 -11.69 -25.90
CA HIS A 130 -14.69 -12.23 -26.82
C HIS A 130 -13.65 -13.09 -26.11
N GLN A 131 -13.24 -12.70 -24.90
CA GLN A 131 -12.21 -13.36 -24.14
C GLN A 131 -12.48 -13.22 -22.64
N ALA A 132 -12.18 -14.27 -21.88
CA ALA A 132 -12.15 -14.21 -20.43
C ALA A 132 -10.79 -13.68 -19.92
N THR A 133 -10.83 -12.88 -18.86
CA THR A 133 -9.64 -12.40 -18.15
C THR A 133 -9.23 -13.44 -17.13
N ILE A 134 -7.95 -13.83 -17.13
CA ILE A 134 -7.39 -14.67 -16.06
C ILE A 134 -6.91 -13.72 -14.96
N LEU A 135 -7.37 -13.93 -13.72
CA LEU A 135 -6.88 -13.21 -12.56
C LEU A 135 -5.63 -13.95 -12.03
N PRO A 136 -4.55 -13.22 -11.70
CA PRO A 136 -3.30 -13.81 -11.25
C PRO A 136 -3.38 -14.45 -9.86
#